data_AF-A0A2G6F832-F1
#
_entry.id   AF-A0A2G6F832-F1
#
_cell.length_a   1.000
_cell.length_b   1.000
_cell.length_c   1.000
_cell.angle_alpha   90.00
_cell.angle_beta   90.00
_cell.angle_gamma   90.00
#
_symmetry.space_group_name_H-M   'P 1'
#
loop_
_entity.id
_entity.type
_entity.pdbx_description
1 polymer ?
#
loop_
_entity_poly.entity_id
_entity_poly.type
_entity_poly.pdbx_seq_one_letter_code
_entity_poly.pdbx_strand_id
1 'polypeptide(L)' 'MSKKPVPSKKQAVSSTKSRHSKYALEKRTKMEKKYVLDTCPQTGETKLRHFASPSGNYKGKNVFTPKAVDKAVKTIEA' A
#
# COMPACT_ATOMS: atom_id res chain seq x y z
N MET A 1 48.28 12.19 -6.31
CA MET A 1 46.91 12.22 -5.76
C MET A 1 46.02 11.37 -6.66
N SER A 2 45.61 10.18 -6.20
CA SER A 2 44.60 9.37 -6.91
C SER A 2 43.32 10.19 -7.01
N LYS A 3 42.97 10.64 -8.23
CA LYS A 3 41.69 11.32 -8.46
C LYS A 3 40.60 10.26 -8.31
N LYS A 4 39.65 10.51 -7.40
CA LYS A 4 38.47 9.64 -7.25
C LYS A 4 37.78 9.51 -8.61
N PRO A 5 37.26 8.32 -8.97
CA PRO A 5 36.59 8.13 -10.25
C PRO A 5 35.36 9.03 -10.34
N VAL A 6 35.20 9.70 -11.48
CA VAL A 6 34.06 10.59 -11.78
C VAL A 6 33.42 10.13 -13.09
N PRO A 7 32.08 10.14 -13.21
CA PRO A 7 31.41 9.87 -14.48
C PRO A 7 31.86 10.84 -15.58
N SER A 8 32.25 10.30 -16.73
CA SER A 8 32.75 11.10 -17.86
C SER A 8 31.63 11.77 -18.68
N LYS A 9 30.45 11.15 -18.73
CA LYS A 9 29.28 11.65 -19.47
C LYS A 9 28.01 11.45 -18.66
N LYS A 10 27.02 12.30 -18.94
CA LYS A 10 25.65 12.09 -18.48
C LYS A 10 25.13 10.77 -19.06
N GLN A 11 24.55 9.94 -18.21
CA GLN A 11 23.98 8.68 -18.61
C GLN A 11 22.74 8.92 -19.48
N ALA A 12 22.56 8.12 -20.54
CA ALA A 12 21.39 8.21 -21.40
C ALA A 12 20.10 7.94 -20.62
N VAL A 13 19.00 8.56 -21.06
CA VAL A 13 17.68 8.38 -20.44
C VAL A 13 17.23 6.92 -20.50
N SER A 14 17.48 6.23 -21.62
CA SER A 14 17.19 4.80 -21.79
C SER A 14 17.94 3.92 -20.79
N SER A 15 19.24 4.17 -20.60
CA SER A 15 20.08 3.45 -19.64
C SER A 15 19.63 3.70 -18.19
N THR A 16 19.25 4.94 -17.87
CA THR A 16 18.67 5.29 -16.56
C THR A 16 17.34 4.57 -16.33
N LYS A 17 16.45 4.55 -17.34
CA LYS A 17 15.17 3.82 -17.26
C LYS A 17 15.37 2.32 -17.06
N SER A 18 16.29 1.72 -17.81
CA SER A 18 16.64 0.30 -17.67
C SER A 18 17.12 -0.03 -16.26
N ARG A 19 18.04 0.77 -15.70
CA ARG A 19 18.55 0.60 -14.33
C ARG A 19 17.45 0.61 -13.26
N HIS A 20 16.43 1.45 -13.41
CA HIS A 20 15.37 1.59 -12.42
C HIS A 20 14.12 0.73 -12.70
N SER A 21 14.14 -0.10 -13.75
CA SER A 21 12.98 -0.93 -14.14
C SER A 21 12.51 -1.86 -13.01
N LYS A 22 13.44 -2.55 -12.35
CA LYS A 22 13.16 -3.43 -11.21
C LYS A 22 12.52 -2.67 -10.04
N TYR A 23 13.09 -1.52 -9.67
CA TYR A 23 12.54 -0.69 -8.61
C TYR A 23 11.11 -0.23 -8.93
N ALA A 24 10.86 0.21 -10.16
CA ALA A 24 9.54 0.63 -10.60
C ALA A 24 8.52 -0.53 -10.53
N LEU A 25 8.92 -1.73 -10.95
CA LEU A 25 8.09 -2.94 -10.86
C LEU A 25 7.78 -3.30 -9.40
N GLU A 26 8.79 -3.31 -8.53
CA GLU A 26 8.61 -3.62 -7.10
C GLU A 26 7.68 -2.62 -6.41
N LYS A 27 7.78 -1.32 -6.74
CA LYS A 27 6.87 -0.31 -6.17
C LYS A 27 5.44 -0.49 -6.67
N ARG A 28 5.25 -0.76 -7.97
CA ARG A 28 3.92 -1.02 -8.54
C ARG A 28 3.28 -2.25 -7.92
N THR A 29 3.99 -3.37 -7.92
CA THR A 29 3.51 -4.63 -7.32
C THR A 29 3.25 -4.49 -5.83
N LYS A 30 4.07 -3.72 -5.09
CA LYS A 30 3.81 -3.41 -3.68
C LYS A 30 2.52 -2.60 -3.51
N MET A 31 2.26 -1.59 -4.34
CA MET A 31 1.04 -0.78 -4.26
C MET A 31 -0.21 -1.59 -4.58
N GLU A 32 -0.15 -2.42 -5.63
CA GLU A 32 -1.21 -3.35 -6.00
C GLU A 32 -1.52 -4.34 -4.86
N LYS A 33 -0.48 -4.94 -4.27
CA LYS A 33 -0.62 -5.87 -3.14
C LYS A 33 -0.81 -5.18 -1.79
N LYS A 34 -0.74 -3.85 -1.69
CA LYS A 34 -0.86 -3.14 -0.41
C LYS A 34 -2.27 -3.26 0.15
N TYR A 35 -3.26 -3.32 -0.74
CA TYR A 35 -4.67 -3.41 -0.40
C TYR A 35 -5.22 -4.76 -0.87
N VAL A 36 -4.73 -5.85 -0.26
CA VAL A 36 -5.42 -7.14 -0.42
C VAL A 36 -6.68 -7.08 0.44
N LEU A 37 -7.80 -6.92 -0.24
CA LEU A 37 -9.12 -6.92 0.36
C LEU A 37 -9.67 -8.34 0.42
N ASP A 38 -10.35 -8.66 1.52
CA ASP A 38 -10.98 -9.94 1.82
C ASP A 38 -12.40 -9.67 2.32
N THR A 39 -13.29 -10.65 2.23
CA THR A 39 -14.66 -10.54 2.74
C THR A 39 -14.76 -11.16 4.13
N CYS A 40 -15.40 -10.45 5.05
CA CYS A 40 -15.65 -10.98 6.39
C CYS A 40 -16.72 -12.07 6.32
N PRO A 41 -16.48 -13.29 6.82
CA PRO A 41 -17.44 -14.40 6.71
C PRO A 41 -18.72 -14.20 7.55
N GLN A 42 -18.70 -13.32 8.55
CA GLN A 42 -19.85 -13.06 9.42
C GLN A 42 -20.72 -11.91 8.93
N THR A 43 -20.11 -10.82 8.50
CA THR A 43 -20.83 -9.58 8.14
C THR A 43 -20.88 -9.33 6.63
N GLY A 44 -20.11 -10.07 5.84
CA GLY A 44 -19.94 -9.82 4.40
C GLY A 44 -19.12 -8.58 4.07
N GLU A 45 -18.66 -7.81 5.07
CA GLU A 45 -17.93 -6.56 4.87
C GLU A 45 -16.57 -6.80 4.23
N THR A 46 -16.19 -5.91 3.31
CA THR A 46 -14.85 -5.85 2.75
C THR A 46 -13.87 -5.32 3.80
N LYS A 47 -12.79 -6.05 4.03
CA LYS A 47 -11.76 -5.71 5.03
C LYS A 47 -10.36 -5.97 4.51
N LEU A 48 -9.36 -5.39 5.16
CA LEU A 48 -7.96 -5.72 4.87
C LEU A 48 -7.66 -7.15 5.33
N ARG A 49 -6.90 -7.89 4.50
CA ARG A 49 -6.46 -9.24 4.83
C ARG A 49 -5.66 -9.23 6.13
N HIS A 50 -5.97 -10.16 7.04
CA HIS A 50 -5.39 -10.28 8.40
C HIS A 50 -5.81 -9.21 9.42
N PHE A 51 -6.68 -8.25 9.06
CA PHE A 51 -7.28 -7.32 10.00
C PHE A 51 -8.71 -7.76 10.38
N ALA A 52 -9.20 -7.23 11.50
CA ALA A 52 -10.61 -7.32 11.87
C ALA A 52 -11.46 -6.48 10.90
N SER A 53 -12.72 -6.89 10.71
CA SER A 53 -13.68 -6.11 9.93
C SER A 53 -14.00 -4.77 10.63
N PRO A 54 -14.54 -3.77 9.90
CA PRO A 54 -15.00 -2.51 10.49
C PRO A 54 -15.99 -2.72 11.65
N SER A 55 -16.84 -3.74 11.55
CA SER A 55 -17.75 -4.20 12.61
C SER A 55 -17.08 -4.86 13.83
N GLY A 56 -15.76 -5.09 13.80
CA GLY A 56 -15.00 -5.66 14.92
C GLY A 56 -14.75 -7.16 14.86
N ASN A 57 -15.13 -7.84 13.78
CA ASN A 57 -15.05 -9.30 13.69
C ASN A 57 -13.74 -9.80 13.07
N TYR A 58 -13.13 -10.81 13.68
CA TYR A 58 -11.95 -11.52 13.17
C TYR A 58 -12.06 -13.02 13.42
N LYS A 59 -11.95 -13.83 12.35
CA LYS A 59 -12.02 -15.30 12.43
C LYS A 59 -13.25 -15.82 13.21
N GLY A 60 -14.42 -15.22 13.01
CA GLY A 60 -15.65 -15.66 13.66
C GLY A 60 -15.88 -15.12 15.09
N LYS A 61 -14.96 -14.30 15.61
CA LYS A 61 -15.06 -13.72 16.96
C LYS A 61 -15.14 -12.20 16.90
N ASN A 62 -15.95 -11.62 17.78
CA ASN A 62 -15.94 -10.18 18.01
C ASN A 62 -14.70 -9.82 18.84
N VAL A 63 -13.82 -8.99 18.28
CA VAL A 63 -12.55 -8.56 18.90
C VAL A 63 -12.68 -7.19 19.54
N PHE A 64 -13.48 -6.29 18.96
CA PHE A 64 -13.73 -4.98 19.54
C PHE A 64 -15.10 -4.46 19.12
N THR A 65 -15.75 -3.71 19.99
CA THR A 65 -16.94 -2.94 19.65
C THR A 65 -16.51 -1.58 19.12
N PRO A 66 -16.82 -1.21 17.87
CA PRO A 66 -16.51 0.12 17.37
C PRO A 66 -17.23 1.17 18.23
N LYS A 67 -16.49 2.14 18.74
CA LYS A 67 -17.07 3.30 19.42
C LYS A 67 -17.67 4.22 18.35
N ALA A 68 -18.90 4.68 18.56
CA ALA A 68 -19.47 5.73 17.72
C ALA A 68 -18.55 6.94 17.75
N VAL A 69 -18.09 7.38 16.57
CA VAL A 69 -17.31 8.60 16.44
C VAL A 69 -18.27 9.67 15.93
N ASP A 70 -18.72 10.56 16.80
CA ASP A 70 -19.63 11.69 16.46
C ASP A 70 -18.97 12.77 15.58
N LYS A 71 -17.85 12.46 14.91
CA LYS A 71 -17.15 13.41 14.05
C LYS A 71 -17.63 13.28 12.62
N ALA A 72 -18.28 14.34 12.15
CA ALA A 72 -18.66 14.49 10.75
C ALA A 72 -17.45 14.31 9.83
N VAL A 73 -17.46 13.23 9.04
CA VAL A 73 -16.49 13.01 7.98
C VAL A 73 -16.81 13.99 6.86
N LYS A 74 -15.93 14.98 6.63
CA LYS A 74 -16.03 15.86 5.47
C LYS A 74 -15.61 15.07 4.23
N THR A 75 -16.56 14.75 3.37
CA THR A 75 -16.29 14.28 2.01
C THR A 75 -15.62 15.39 1.22
N ILE A 76 -14.43 15.11 0.69
CA ILE A 76 -13.77 15.98 -0.29
C ILE A 76 -14.16 15.39 -1.65
N GLU A 77 -14.90 16.15 -2.44
CA GLU A 77 -15.25 15.80 -3.82
C GLU A 77 -13.97 15.79 -4.68
N ALA A 78 -13.87 14.80 -5.57
CA ALA A 78 -12.70 14.55 -6.42
C ALA A 78 -12.64 15.49 -7.63
#